data_AF-A0A080ZX26-F1
#
_entry.id   AF-A0A080ZX26-F1
#
_cell.length_a   1.000
_cell.length_b   1.000
_cell.length_c   1.000
_cell.angle_alpha   90.00
_cell.angle_beta   90.00
_cell.angle_gamma   90.00
#
_symmetry.space_group_name_H-M   'P 1'
#
loop_
_entity.id
_entity.type
_entity.pdbx_description
1 polymer ?
#
loop_
_entity_poly.entity_id
_entity_poly.type
_entity_poly.pdbx_seq_one_letter_code
_entity_poly.pdbx_strand_id
1 'polypeptide(L)'
;MADLPPAPAVAAESTPETLLPVPETSITPAKYDANPSDKKTSAWKERGSRNLTYDERRAMLDFLLKRRIEGSTKLMRHAVTDAATEFGVDRRTVSRLWKRAVQSLENGDEVCDVASRKVGRRGRRKRDWSAELERVKEIPLAQRGSIRALATAVGIPKTTLYELLKEDGNPSINAIKPSLTDKNKLERLRYCADKVRSNGLFDDMYNVVHINMKWFSLPRDKKTKVMFMAAVARPQWDSQRNEFFDGKIGVWPFVRDEIQACIPMEGSDMKSALQGRTFVPLETVTKEDVQRMITEIIVPTIRHKMPVHLTIYIQQDSAKIRCSGDATFAEEGRKEGWNIQMQNLPPYSPDFTVMDSALFRVVQAALKASPPPLLNTSVSGLTELVSCVERAFSTLKSDQINDAFLSLQKAMECTMRVQGSNTYELGPTSKEQLQFQGSLPVSILCDPDALLACRAALDENTDEALETL
;
A
#
# COMPACT_ATOMS: atom_id res chain seq x y z
N MET A 1 -56.56 -8.05 1.73
CA MET A 1 -56.55 -7.77 3.18
C MET A 1 -55.53 -8.67 3.82
N ALA A 2 -54.34 -8.14 4.09
CA ALA A 2 -53.36 -8.64 5.06
C ALA A 2 -52.25 -7.58 5.12
N ASP A 3 -52.00 -7.08 6.33
CA ASP A 3 -51.37 -5.80 6.63
C ASP A 3 -49.85 -5.73 6.40
N LEU A 4 -49.42 -4.54 5.98
CA LEU A 4 -48.03 -4.08 6.02
C LEU A 4 -47.61 -3.78 7.48
N PRO A 5 -46.37 -4.09 7.89
CA PRO A 5 -45.87 -3.73 9.21
C PRO A 5 -45.57 -2.22 9.33
N PRO A 6 -45.72 -1.63 10.54
CA PRO A 6 -45.66 -0.19 10.74
C PRO A 6 -44.22 0.35 10.85
N ALA A 7 -44.06 1.59 10.39
CA ALA A 7 -42.84 2.38 10.57
C ALA A 7 -42.65 2.77 12.06
N PRO A 8 -41.42 2.74 12.61
CA PRO A 8 -41.19 3.23 13.96
C PRO A 8 -40.95 4.75 14.00
N ALA A 9 -41.88 5.40 14.70
CA ALA A 9 -41.79 6.54 15.61
C ALA A 9 -40.63 7.56 15.43
N VAL A 10 -41.05 8.77 15.07
CA VAL A 10 -40.38 10.05 15.32
C VAL A 10 -40.22 10.28 16.83
N ALA A 11 -38.99 10.48 17.28
CA ALA A 11 -38.69 10.87 18.66
C ALA A 11 -37.95 12.21 18.70
N ALA A 12 -38.68 13.19 19.25
CA ALA A 12 -38.27 14.33 20.08
C ALA A 12 -37.05 15.20 19.70
N GLU A 13 -37.36 16.48 19.52
CA GLU A 13 -36.47 17.65 19.48
C GLU A 13 -35.47 17.67 20.63
N SER A 14 -34.19 17.87 20.29
CA SER A 14 -33.13 18.20 21.24
C SER A 14 -33.13 19.69 21.54
N THR A 15 -33.37 20.06 22.80
CA THR A 15 -33.08 21.38 23.36
C THR A 15 -31.55 21.64 23.38
N PRO A 16 -31.11 22.91 23.28
CA PRO A 16 -29.69 23.25 23.25
C PRO A 16 -29.10 23.21 24.67
N GLU A 17 -28.04 22.43 24.84
CA GLU A 17 -27.27 22.33 26.08
C GLU A 17 -26.38 23.57 26.24
N THR A 18 -26.64 24.32 27.30
CA THR A 18 -25.93 25.54 27.71
C THR A 18 -24.49 25.22 28.14
N LEU A 19 -23.51 25.62 27.32
CA LEU A 19 -22.09 25.60 27.70
C LEU A 19 -21.79 26.75 28.67
N LEU A 20 -21.48 26.40 29.93
CA LEU A 20 -20.83 27.31 30.89
C LEU A 20 -19.30 27.27 30.70
N PRO A 21 -18.59 28.39 30.94
CA PRO A 21 -17.18 28.56 30.58
C PRO A 21 -16.23 28.00 31.65
N VAL A 22 -15.14 27.38 31.22
CA VAL A 22 -14.03 26.91 32.06
C VAL A 22 -12.77 27.73 31.73
N PRO A 23 -11.95 28.13 32.72
CA PRO A 23 -11.16 29.35 32.68
C PRO A 23 -9.84 29.24 31.92
N GLU A 24 -9.46 30.34 31.26
CA GLU A 24 -8.19 30.56 30.60
C GLU A 24 -7.04 30.59 31.63
N THR A 25 -6.13 29.62 31.56
CA THR A 25 -4.81 29.69 32.19
C THR A 25 -3.81 30.25 31.20
N SER A 26 -3.38 31.47 31.47
CA SER A 26 -2.32 32.19 30.76
C SER A 26 -0.96 31.50 30.94
N ILE A 27 -0.43 30.90 29.88
CA ILE A 27 0.98 30.49 29.79
C ILE A 27 1.71 31.53 28.94
N THR A 28 2.52 32.36 29.62
CA THR A 28 3.46 33.30 28.99
C THR A 28 4.59 32.56 28.26
N PRO A 29 4.95 32.94 27.02
CA PRO A 29 6.16 32.45 26.39
C PRO A 29 7.40 33.22 26.88
N ALA A 30 8.45 32.46 27.14
CA ALA A 30 9.74 32.89 27.65
C ALA A 30 10.43 33.96 26.78
N LYS A 31 11.03 34.95 27.45
CA LYS A 31 12.01 35.87 26.88
C LYS A 31 13.29 35.10 26.56
N TYR A 32 13.66 35.06 25.29
CA TYR A 32 15.03 34.82 24.87
C TYR A 32 15.67 36.18 24.55
N ASP A 33 16.63 36.56 25.39
CA ASP A 33 17.45 37.75 25.22
C ASP A 33 18.33 37.63 23.98
N ALA A 34 18.17 38.57 23.05
CA ALA A 34 19.08 38.77 21.92
C ALA A 34 20.14 39.82 22.30
N ASN A 35 21.40 39.39 22.26
CA ASN A 35 22.58 40.18 22.56
C ASN A 35 22.68 41.46 21.67
N PRO A 36 23.13 42.61 22.20
CA PRO A 36 23.09 43.89 21.52
C PRO A 36 24.42 44.18 20.80
N SER A 37 24.61 43.64 19.60
CA SER A 37 25.76 44.00 18.78
C SER A 37 25.46 43.89 17.30
N ASP A 38 24.82 44.93 16.75
CA ASP A 38 25.11 45.40 15.39
C ASP A 38 24.49 46.79 15.18
N LYS A 39 25.11 47.81 15.81
CA LYS A 39 24.93 49.20 15.42
C LYS A 39 25.73 49.45 14.14
N LYS A 40 25.13 49.16 12.99
CA LYS A 40 25.49 49.84 11.72
C LYS A 40 24.32 50.69 11.27
N THR A 41 24.52 52.00 11.46
CA THR A 41 23.70 53.07 10.94
C THR A 41 23.49 52.90 9.44
N SER A 42 22.26 53.00 8.99
CA SER A 42 21.96 53.41 7.61
C SER A 42 20.50 53.87 7.54
N ALA A 43 20.32 55.18 7.46
CA ALA A 43 19.07 55.92 7.24
C ALA A 43 18.36 55.59 5.90
N TRP A 44 18.61 54.40 5.35
CA TRP A 44 18.05 53.82 4.14
C TRP A 44 16.93 52.81 4.46
N LYS A 45 16.95 52.15 5.63
CA LYS A 45 15.87 51.25 6.06
C LYS A 45 14.57 52.01 6.39
N GLU A 46 14.66 53.22 6.93
CA GLU A 46 13.49 54.07 7.21
C GLU A 46 12.86 54.67 5.95
N ARG A 47 13.61 54.71 4.83
CA ARG A 47 13.09 55.05 3.49
C ARG A 47 12.84 53.80 2.63
N GLY A 48 12.61 52.66 3.27
CA GLY A 48 12.27 51.39 2.61
C GLY A 48 10.79 51.35 2.26
N SER A 49 10.46 51.25 0.97
CA SER A 49 9.08 51.17 0.48
C SER A 49 8.31 50.02 1.16
N ARG A 50 7.47 50.34 2.14
CA ARG A 50 6.49 49.40 2.71
C ARG A 50 5.60 48.90 1.57
N ASN A 51 5.62 47.59 1.31
CA ASN A 51 4.71 46.99 0.35
C ASN A 51 3.40 46.72 1.08
N LEU A 52 2.35 47.45 0.71
CA LEU A 52 1.04 47.29 1.32
C LEU A 52 0.48 45.87 1.10
N THR A 53 -0.15 45.30 2.12
CA THR A 53 -0.92 44.04 2.02
C THR A 53 -2.13 44.22 1.09
N TYR A 54 -2.85 43.13 0.78
CA TYR A 54 -4.05 43.25 -0.05
C TYR A 54 -5.11 44.13 0.64
N ASP A 55 -5.36 43.87 1.92
CA ASP A 55 -6.36 44.59 2.72
C ASP A 55 -5.99 46.06 2.92
N GLU A 56 -4.71 46.36 3.11
CA GLU A 56 -4.23 47.75 3.19
C GLU A 56 -4.42 48.50 1.88
N ARG A 57 -4.17 47.86 0.73
CA ARG A 57 -4.44 48.50 -0.57
C ARG A 57 -5.94 48.67 -0.81
N ARG A 58 -6.78 47.74 -0.32
CA ARG A 58 -8.25 47.83 -0.43
C ARG A 58 -8.77 48.97 0.43
N ALA A 59 -8.34 49.05 1.69
CA ALA A 59 -8.66 50.16 2.58
C ALA A 59 -8.17 51.51 2.03
N MET A 60 -7.01 51.54 1.38
CA MET A 60 -6.52 52.74 0.70
C MET A 60 -7.39 53.13 -0.50
N LEU A 61 -7.91 52.16 -1.26
CA LEU A 61 -8.87 52.44 -2.33
C LEU A 61 -10.18 52.97 -1.76
N ASP A 62 -10.74 52.36 -0.71
CA ASP A 62 -11.97 52.81 -0.05
C ASP A 62 -11.83 54.23 0.50
N PHE A 63 -10.66 54.55 1.08
CA PHE A 63 -10.32 55.89 1.56
C PHE A 63 -10.32 56.94 0.44
N LEU A 64 -9.84 56.57 -0.76
CA LEU A 64 -9.83 57.44 -1.93
C LEU A 64 -11.22 57.56 -2.57
N LEU A 65 -12.00 56.47 -2.61
CA LEU A 65 -13.37 56.46 -3.13
C LEU A 65 -14.28 57.41 -2.32
N LYS A 66 -14.12 57.44 -0.99
CA LYS A 66 -14.83 58.39 -0.10
C LYS A 66 -14.46 59.86 -0.34
N ARG A 67 -13.33 60.13 -0.99
CA ARG A 67 -12.79 61.47 -1.30
C ARG A 67 -12.76 61.75 -2.81
N ARG A 68 -13.63 61.08 -3.55
CA ARG A 68 -13.87 61.27 -4.98
C ARG A 68 -14.89 62.40 -5.17
N ILE A 69 -14.75 63.17 -6.25
CA ILE A 69 -15.75 64.15 -6.67
C ILE A 69 -16.94 63.38 -7.26
N GLU A 70 -18.14 63.64 -6.75
CA GLU A 70 -19.36 62.97 -7.19
C GLU A 70 -19.56 63.10 -8.72
N GLY A 71 -19.85 62.00 -9.40
CA GLY A 71 -19.98 61.95 -10.86
C GLY A 71 -18.67 62.03 -11.67
N SER A 72 -17.48 62.12 -11.05
CA SER A 72 -16.20 62.25 -11.77
C SER A 72 -15.12 61.31 -11.25
N THR A 73 -14.21 60.79 -12.09
CA THR A 73 -13.05 59.98 -11.67
C THR A 73 -11.95 60.80 -10.97
N LYS A 74 -12.18 62.10 -10.75
CA LYS A 74 -11.25 63.01 -10.07
C LYS A 74 -11.38 62.92 -8.55
N LEU A 75 -10.23 62.99 -7.87
CA LEU A 75 -10.14 63.05 -6.42
C LEU A 75 -10.20 64.50 -5.93
N MET A 76 -10.70 64.70 -4.72
CA MET A 76 -10.65 66.00 -4.03
C MET A 76 -9.21 66.49 -3.86
N ARG A 77 -9.03 67.81 -3.72
CA ARG A 77 -7.71 68.41 -3.49
C ARG A 77 -7.09 67.78 -2.24
N HIS A 78 -5.80 67.47 -2.29
CA HIS A 78 -5.02 66.84 -1.22
C HIS A 78 -5.33 65.36 -0.89
N ALA A 79 -6.38 64.74 -1.44
CA ALA A 79 -6.75 63.34 -1.12
C ALA A 79 -5.61 62.31 -1.31
N VAL A 80 -4.77 62.49 -2.34
CA VAL A 80 -3.59 61.63 -2.58
C VAL A 80 -2.49 61.85 -1.54
N THR A 81 -2.34 63.09 -1.05
CA THR A 81 -1.39 63.44 0.00
C THR A 81 -1.88 62.89 1.34
N ASP A 82 -3.17 63.00 1.64
CA ASP A 82 -3.78 62.52 2.87
C ASP A 82 -3.74 60.98 2.95
N ALA A 83 -3.99 60.29 1.83
CA ALA A 83 -3.84 58.84 1.76
C ALA A 83 -2.36 58.42 1.87
N ALA A 84 -1.43 59.21 1.35
CA ALA A 84 0.00 58.94 1.49
C ALA A 84 0.46 59.03 2.95
N THR A 85 -0.06 60.01 3.70
CA THR A 85 0.23 60.17 5.14
C THR A 85 -0.44 59.09 5.98
N GLU A 86 -1.70 58.77 5.71
CA GLU A 86 -2.48 57.77 6.47
C GLU A 86 -1.88 56.35 6.34
N PHE A 87 -1.51 55.96 5.12
CA PHE A 87 -1.00 54.61 4.84
C PHE A 87 0.54 54.52 4.87
N GLY A 88 1.24 55.62 5.18
CA GLY A 88 2.70 55.66 5.28
C GLY A 88 3.43 55.27 3.99
N VAL A 89 2.91 55.69 2.82
CA VAL A 89 3.44 55.35 1.49
C VAL A 89 3.67 56.59 0.64
N ASP A 90 4.57 56.48 -0.36
CA ASP A 90 4.81 57.58 -1.30
C ASP A 90 3.55 57.91 -2.14
N ARG A 91 3.31 59.20 -2.40
CA ARG A 91 2.18 59.71 -3.20
C ARG A 91 2.08 59.06 -4.59
N ARG A 92 3.20 58.60 -5.17
CA ARG A 92 3.22 57.87 -6.45
C ARG A 92 2.60 56.47 -6.31
N THR A 93 2.75 55.81 -5.17
CA THR A 93 2.12 54.50 -4.89
C THR A 93 0.62 54.63 -4.84
N VAL A 94 0.11 55.64 -4.12
CA VAL A 94 -1.31 56.00 -4.05
C VAL A 94 -1.85 56.31 -5.45
N SER A 95 -1.15 57.17 -6.20
CA SER A 95 -1.54 57.56 -7.56
C SER A 95 -1.58 56.37 -8.53
N ARG A 96 -0.62 55.43 -8.43
CA ARG A 96 -0.60 54.20 -9.25
C ARG A 96 -1.73 53.24 -8.87
N LEU A 97 -2.11 53.16 -7.60
CA LEU A 97 -3.28 52.37 -7.22
C LEU A 97 -4.55 52.99 -7.80
N TRP A 98 -4.75 54.31 -7.62
CA TRP A 98 -5.93 55.01 -8.13
C TRP A 98 -6.10 54.87 -9.63
N LYS A 99 -5.04 55.10 -10.41
CA LYS A 99 -5.08 54.93 -11.88
C LYS A 99 -5.50 53.52 -12.30
N ARG A 100 -5.05 52.48 -11.58
CA ARG A 100 -5.43 51.10 -11.88
C ARG A 100 -6.88 50.81 -11.55
N ALA A 101 -7.36 51.30 -10.41
CA ALA A 101 -8.75 51.18 -10.03
C ALA A 101 -9.68 51.88 -11.03
N VAL A 102 -9.34 53.11 -11.44
CA VAL A 102 -10.08 53.85 -12.49
C VAL A 102 -10.05 53.11 -13.81
N GLN A 103 -8.89 52.59 -14.23
CA GLN A 103 -8.78 51.80 -15.47
C GLN A 103 -9.61 50.50 -15.43
N SER A 104 -9.70 49.84 -14.27
CA SER A 104 -10.55 48.63 -14.13
C SER A 104 -12.03 48.99 -14.24
N LEU A 105 -12.42 50.12 -13.65
CA LEU A 105 -13.78 50.64 -13.74
C LEU A 105 -14.15 51.07 -15.17
N GLU A 106 -13.21 51.69 -15.89
CA GLU A 106 -13.38 52.05 -17.31
C GLU A 106 -13.46 50.82 -18.22
N ASN A 107 -12.78 49.73 -17.86
CA ASN A 107 -12.85 48.45 -18.57
C ASN A 107 -14.12 47.63 -18.26
N GLY A 108 -14.96 48.08 -17.32
CA GLY A 108 -16.20 47.40 -16.94
C GLY A 108 -16.04 46.26 -15.93
N ASP A 109 -14.92 46.19 -15.21
CA ASP A 109 -14.70 45.17 -14.18
C ASP A 109 -15.61 45.43 -12.96
N GLU A 110 -16.29 44.39 -12.45
CA GLU A 110 -17.15 44.48 -11.25
C GLU A 110 -16.37 44.86 -9.98
N VAL A 111 -15.07 44.59 -9.95
CA VAL A 111 -14.17 44.88 -8.82
C VAL A 111 -12.90 45.57 -9.32
N CYS A 112 -12.55 46.69 -8.69
CA CYS A 112 -11.31 47.42 -9.00
C CYS A 112 -10.04 46.58 -8.74
N ASP A 113 -9.04 46.61 -9.65
CA ASP A 113 -7.76 45.91 -9.46
C ASP A 113 -6.92 46.52 -8.32
N VAL A 114 -6.98 45.88 -7.16
CA VAL A 114 -6.14 46.18 -5.99
C VAL A 114 -4.96 45.21 -5.85
N ALA A 115 -4.83 44.22 -6.74
CA ALA A 115 -3.84 43.15 -6.60
C ALA A 115 -2.40 43.68 -6.75
N SER A 116 -1.45 42.94 -6.16
CA SER A 116 -0.03 43.29 -6.26
C SER A 116 0.52 42.69 -7.54
N ARG A 117 1.08 43.53 -8.42
CA ARG A 117 1.79 43.08 -9.64
C ARG A 117 3.08 42.31 -9.38
N LYS A 118 3.45 42.13 -8.11
CA LYS A 118 4.64 41.38 -7.68
C LYS A 118 4.35 39.89 -7.48
N VAL A 119 3.12 39.52 -7.16
CA VAL A 119 2.72 38.12 -7.01
C VAL A 119 2.84 37.44 -8.39
N GLY A 120 3.52 36.29 -8.45
CA GLY A 120 3.80 35.55 -9.69
C GLY A 120 4.85 36.18 -10.63
N ARG A 121 5.26 37.43 -10.43
CA ARG A 121 6.28 38.12 -11.26
C ARG A 121 7.62 38.31 -10.56
N ARG A 122 7.71 37.94 -9.27
CA ARG A 122 8.96 37.93 -8.52
C ARG A 122 9.57 36.53 -8.53
N GLY A 123 10.90 36.49 -8.56
CA GLY A 123 11.68 35.24 -8.54
C GLY A 123 12.15 34.81 -9.91
N ARG A 124 13.04 33.82 -9.93
CA ARG A 124 13.53 33.18 -11.15
C ARG A 124 12.39 32.39 -11.80
N ARG A 125 12.15 32.59 -13.09
CA ARG A 125 11.21 31.75 -13.86
C ARG A 125 11.73 30.30 -13.85
N LYS A 126 10.89 29.34 -13.47
CA LYS A 126 11.23 27.92 -13.56
C LYS A 126 11.45 27.58 -15.04
N ARG A 127 12.54 26.86 -15.34
CA ARG A 127 12.75 26.27 -16.66
C ARG A 127 11.81 25.07 -16.78
N ASP A 128 11.18 24.94 -17.93
CA ASP A 128 10.39 23.77 -18.26
C ASP A 128 11.34 22.63 -18.68
N TRP A 129 11.18 21.47 -18.05
CA TRP A 129 12.00 20.26 -18.26
C TRP A 129 11.18 19.10 -18.83
N SER A 130 9.93 19.35 -19.24
CA SER A 130 9.00 18.35 -19.77
C SER A 130 9.56 17.59 -20.96
N ALA A 131 10.19 18.28 -21.92
CA ALA A 131 10.82 17.65 -23.09
C ALA A 131 11.99 16.73 -22.70
N GLU A 132 12.78 17.13 -21.72
CA GLU A 132 13.87 16.31 -21.17
C GLU A 132 13.36 15.09 -20.40
N LEU A 133 12.24 15.21 -19.69
CA LEU A 133 11.61 14.10 -18.96
C LEU A 133 11.03 13.04 -19.90
N GLU A 134 10.44 13.42 -21.04
CA GLU A 134 9.96 12.44 -22.02
C GLU A 134 11.11 11.58 -22.58
N ARG A 135 12.30 12.18 -22.78
CA ARG A 135 13.51 11.44 -23.20
C ARG A 135 13.99 10.41 -22.18
N VAL A 136 13.55 10.47 -20.91
CA VAL A 136 13.88 9.45 -19.91
C VAL A 136 13.45 8.06 -20.39
N LYS A 137 12.33 7.94 -21.11
CA LYS A 137 11.78 6.67 -21.62
C LYS A 137 12.65 6.03 -22.72
N GLU A 138 13.55 6.77 -23.34
CA GLU A 138 14.42 6.30 -24.43
C GLU A 138 15.81 5.86 -23.93
N ILE A 139 16.22 6.30 -22.75
CA ILE A 139 17.57 6.03 -22.20
C ILE A 139 17.73 4.54 -21.82
N PRO A 140 18.83 3.85 -22.13
CA PRO A 140 19.01 2.46 -21.70
C PRO A 140 18.89 2.26 -20.19
N LEU A 141 18.28 1.16 -19.74
CA LEU A 141 18.08 0.83 -18.31
C LEU A 141 19.35 0.95 -17.46
N ALA A 142 20.50 0.56 -18.01
CA ALA A 142 21.80 0.65 -17.34
C ALA A 142 22.15 2.10 -16.90
N GLN A 143 21.68 3.10 -17.63
CA GLN A 143 21.92 4.52 -17.34
C GLN A 143 20.81 5.15 -16.47
N ARG A 144 19.71 4.42 -16.21
CA ARG A 144 18.61 4.86 -15.31
C ARG A 144 18.79 4.37 -13.86
N GLY A 145 19.77 3.52 -13.59
CA GLY A 145 19.90 2.83 -12.29
C GLY A 145 20.19 3.75 -11.10
N SER A 146 20.83 4.91 -11.31
CA SER A 146 21.02 5.91 -10.26
C SER A 146 20.62 7.29 -10.73
N ILE A 147 20.13 8.13 -9.81
CA ILE A 147 19.77 9.53 -10.12
C ILE A 147 20.96 10.30 -10.69
N ARG A 148 22.20 9.96 -10.29
CA ARG A 148 23.41 10.59 -10.85
C ARG A 148 23.61 10.19 -12.31
N ALA A 149 23.52 8.91 -12.64
CA ALA A 149 23.67 8.43 -14.02
C ALA A 149 22.54 8.97 -14.91
N LEU A 150 21.30 8.97 -14.40
CA LEU A 150 20.15 9.48 -15.12
C LEU A 150 20.27 11.00 -15.36
N ALA A 151 20.71 11.76 -14.36
CA ALA A 151 20.99 13.20 -14.51
C ALA A 151 21.98 13.49 -15.64
N THR A 152 23.07 12.72 -15.71
CA THR A 152 24.07 12.83 -16.78
C THR A 152 23.49 12.46 -18.14
N ALA A 153 22.70 11.38 -18.24
CA ALA A 153 22.13 10.90 -19.49
C ALA A 153 21.03 11.83 -20.05
N VAL A 154 20.18 12.40 -19.18
CA VAL A 154 19.10 13.30 -19.58
C VAL A 154 19.62 14.74 -19.82
N GLY A 155 20.69 15.13 -19.12
CA GLY A 155 21.23 16.49 -19.13
C GLY A 155 20.56 17.44 -18.12
N ILE A 156 19.88 16.90 -17.10
CA ILE A 156 19.25 17.68 -16.02
C ILE A 156 20.18 17.66 -14.80
N PRO A 157 20.40 18.80 -14.10
CA PRO A 157 21.12 18.80 -12.83
C PRO A 157 20.49 17.82 -11.83
N LYS A 158 21.32 17.04 -11.15
CA LYS A 158 20.90 15.97 -10.22
C LYS A 158 19.81 16.41 -9.22
N THR A 159 19.97 17.58 -8.62
CA THR A 159 19.03 18.10 -7.61
C THR A 159 17.68 18.46 -8.24
N THR A 160 17.69 19.08 -9.42
CA THR A 160 16.48 19.40 -10.18
C THR A 160 15.75 18.13 -10.62
N LEU A 161 16.48 17.14 -11.12
CA LEU A 161 15.89 15.86 -11.49
C LEU A 161 15.26 15.14 -10.29
N TYR A 162 15.91 15.20 -9.12
CA TYR A 162 15.36 14.62 -7.89
C TYR A 162 14.05 15.31 -7.45
N GLU A 163 13.98 16.65 -7.53
CA GLU A 163 12.75 17.38 -7.20
C GLU A 163 11.61 17.06 -8.18
N LEU A 164 11.91 17.01 -9.48
CA LEU A 164 10.92 16.65 -10.51
C LEU A 164 10.38 15.23 -10.31
N LEU A 165 11.26 14.24 -10.10
CA LEU A 165 10.85 12.85 -9.86
C LEU A 165 10.10 12.68 -8.53
N LYS A 166 10.33 13.56 -7.55
CA LYS A 166 9.59 13.53 -6.28
C LYS A 166 8.14 14.04 -6.47
N GLU A 167 7.93 15.01 -7.36
CA GLU A 167 6.60 15.48 -7.73
C GLU A 167 5.83 14.43 -8.56
N ASP A 168 6.52 13.69 -9.44
CA ASP A 168 5.93 12.64 -10.29
C ASP A 168 5.72 11.28 -9.57
N GLY A 169 6.22 11.15 -8.33
CA GLY A 169 6.09 9.94 -7.52
C GLY A 169 7.30 9.01 -7.61
N ASN A 170 7.59 8.30 -6.51
CA ASN A 170 8.74 7.40 -6.46
C ASN A 170 8.59 6.24 -7.46
N PRO A 171 9.62 5.94 -8.27
CA PRO A 171 9.58 4.79 -9.17
C PRO A 171 9.39 3.50 -8.36
N SER A 172 8.35 2.74 -8.71
CA SER A 172 8.14 1.40 -8.17
C SER A 172 9.17 0.45 -8.78
N ILE A 173 10.01 -0.17 -7.94
CA ILE A 173 10.88 -1.25 -8.40
C ILE A 173 9.98 -2.47 -8.60
N ASN A 174 9.74 -2.86 -9.85
CA ASN A 174 9.07 -4.12 -10.15
C ASN A 174 9.88 -5.27 -9.54
N ALA A 175 9.19 -6.23 -8.93
CA ALA A 175 9.83 -7.43 -8.42
C ALA A 175 10.65 -8.09 -9.54
N ILE A 176 11.94 -8.33 -9.30
CA ILE A 176 12.83 -8.96 -10.28
C ILE A 176 12.29 -10.36 -10.56
N LYS A 177 11.81 -10.58 -11.79
CA LYS A 177 11.36 -11.89 -12.23
C LYS A 177 12.59 -12.79 -12.43
N PRO A 178 12.56 -14.06 -11.98
CA PRO A 178 13.70 -14.95 -12.15
C PRO A 178 13.94 -15.23 -13.63
N SER A 179 15.20 -15.39 -14.03
CA SER A 179 15.53 -15.89 -15.37
C SER A 179 15.14 -17.36 -15.48
N LEU A 180 14.50 -17.75 -16.57
CA LEU A 180 14.01 -19.11 -16.80
C LEU A 180 14.80 -19.77 -17.93
N THR A 181 15.31 -20.98 -17.68
CA THR A 181 15.83 -21.87 -18.73
C THR A 181 14.67 -22.48 -19.51
N ASP A 182 14.92 -23.02 -20.70
CA ASP A 182 13.85 -23.62 -21.52
C ASP A 182 13.26 -24.86 -20.84
N LYS A 183 14.07 -25.63 -20.10
CA LYS A 183 13.59 -26.69 -19.20
C LYS A 183 12.59 -26.16 -18.15
N ASN A 184 12.87 -25.02 -17.52
CA ASN A 184 11.96 -24.43 -16.52
C ASN A 184 10.65 -23.98 -17.18
N LYS A 185 10.72 -23.39 -18.38
CA LYS A 185 9.52 -23.00 -19.16
C LYS A 185 8.67 -24.21 -19.51
N LEU A 186 9.29 -25.32 -19.92
CA LEU A 186 8.61 -26.56 -20.25
C LEU A 186 7.93 -27.19 -19.02
N GLU A 187 8.61 -27.24 -17.88
CA GLU A 187 8.02 -27.72 -16.62
C GLU A 187 6.81 -26.86 -16.19
N ARG A 188 6.88 -25.54 -16.40
CA ARG A 188 5.76 -24.62 -16.16
C ARG A 188 4.59 -24.89 -17.11
N LEU A 189 4.84 -25.13 -18.40
CA LEU A 189 3.80 -25.47 -19.37
C LEU A 189 3.10 -26.79 -19.01
N ARG A 190 3.87 -27.84 -18.68
CA ARG A 190 3.33 -29.13 -18.23
C ARG A 190 2.43 -28.96 -17.01
N TYR A 191 2.88 -28.19 -16.02
CA TYR A 191 2.08 -27.90 -14.84
C TYR A 191 0.78 -27.15 -15.17
N CYS A 192 0.84 -26.14 -16.06
CA CYS A 192 -0.37 -25.42 -16.45
C CYS A 192 -1.35 -26.33 -17.21
N ALA A 193 -0.84 -27.18 -18.12
CA ALA A 193 -1.66 -28.09 -18.92
C ALA A 193 -2.37 -29.14 -18.06
N ASP A 194 -1.68 -29.68 -17.05
CA ASP A 194 -2.24 -30.64 -16.08
C ASP A 194 -3.41 -30.04 -15.27
N LYS A 195 -3.44 -28.71 -15.09
CA LYS A 195 -4.49 -27.99 -14.37
C LYS A 195 -5.71 -27.63 -15.23
N VAL A 196 -5.73 -28.02 -16.50
CA VAL A 196 -6.88 -27.81 -17.40
C VAL A 196 -7.59 -29.13 -17.67
N ARG A 197 -8.88 -29.14 -17.39
CA ARG A 197 -9.75 -30.29 -17.60
C ARG A 197 -10.03 -30.52 -19.08
N SER A 198 -10.56 -31.70 -19.40
CA SER A 198 -10.95 -32.07 -20.78
C SER A 198 -11.96 -31.11 -21.42
N ASN A 199 -12.78 -30.42 -20.62
CA ASN A 199 -13.73 -29.41 -21.08
C ASN A 199 -13.13 -28.01 -21.29
N GLY A 200 -11.82 -27.84 -21.12
CA GLY A 200 -11.11 -26.56 -21.28
C GLY A 200 -11.19 -25.61 -20.07
N LEU A 201 -11.92 -25.98 -19.00
CA LEU A 201 -11.92 -25.21 -17.75
C LEU A 201 -10.69 -25.56 -16.91
N PHE A 202 -10.13 -24.57 -16.24
CA PHE A 202 -9.17 -24.83 -15.17
C PHE A 202 -9.81 -25.62 -14.02
N ASP A 203 -8.98 -26.38 -13.30
CA ASP A 203 -9.40 -27.02 -12.07
C ASP A 203 -9.98 -26.02 -11.06
N ASP A 204 -11.03 -26.42 -10.37
CA ASP A 204 -11.65 -25.61 -9.31
C ASP A 204 -10.73 -25.43 -8.10
N MET A 205 -9.75 -26.31 -7.93
CA MET A 205 -8.77 -26.29 -6.84
C MET A 205 -9.41 -26.35 -5.44
N TYR A 206 -10.62 -26.89 -5.30
CA TYR A 206 -11.30 -27.01 -3.99
C TYR A 206 -10.56 -27.93 -3.01
N ASN A 207 -9.79 -28.86 -3.56
CA ASN A 207 -8.98 -29.81 -2.83
C ASN A 207 -7.50 -29.37 -2.69
N VAL A 208 -7.16 -28.12 -3.01
CA VAL A 208 -5.78 -27.61 -2.91
C VAL A 208 -5.65 -26.59 -1.77
N VAL A 209 -4.69 -26.84 -0.90
CA VAL A 209 -4.26 -25.94 0.18
C VAL A 209 -2.97 -25.27 -0.23
N HIS A 210 -2.97 -23.94 -0.33
CA HIS A 210 -1.76 -23.17 -0.61
C HIS A 210 -1.11 -22.72 0.69
N ILE A 211 0.18 -23.05 0.84
CA ILE A 211 1.02 -22.60 1.94
C ILE A 211 2.10 -21.66 1.42
N ASN A 212 2.31 -20.54 2.11
CA ASN A 212 3.45 -19.67 1.83
C ASN A 212 4.06 -19.09 3.11
N MET A 213 5.35 -18.76 3.03
CA MET A 213 6.15 -18.19 4.10
C MET A 213 6.49 -16.73 3.80
N LYS A 214 6.34 -15.85 4.80
CA LYS A 214 6.57 -14.41 4.65
C LYS A 214 7.15 -13.80 5.92
N TRP A 215 8.14 -12.93 5.75
CA TRP A 215 8.63 -12.09 6.84
C TRP A 215 7.70 -10.89 7.07
N PHE A 216 7.33 -10.67 8.32
CA PHE A 216 6.63 -9.49 8.78
C PHE A 216 7.47 -8.75 9.82
N SER A 217 7.32 -7.43 9.86
CA SER A 217 7.98 -6.54 10.81
C SER A 217 7.00 -5.52 11.33
N LEU A 218 7.19 -5.05 12.55
CA LEU A 218 6.41 -3.92 13.04
C LEU A 218 6.72 -2.66 12.22
N PRO A 219 5.72 -1.81 11.92
CA PRO A 219 5.96 -0.55 11.21
C PRO A 219 6.92 0.38 11.95
N ARG A 220 6.87 0.33 13.28
CA ARG A 220 7.63 1.18 14.20
C ARG A 220 9.01 0.63 14.54
N ASP A 221 9.16 -0.68 14.49
CA ASP A 221 10.43 -1.35 14.69
C ASP A 221 10.73 -2.31 13.55
N LYS A 222 11.59 -1.86 12.63
CA LYS A 222 12.06 -2.65 11.50
C LYS A 222 13.08 -3.72 11.92
N LYS A 223 13.57 -3.69 13.16
CA LYS A 223 14.53 -4.68 13.68
C LYS A 223 13.82 -5.96 14.11
N THR A 224 12.65 -5.86 14.73
CA THR A 224 11.83 -7.03 15.06
C THR A 224 11.18 -7.59 13.80
N LYS A 225 11.67 -8.74 13.34
CA LYS A 225 11.12 -9.47 12.20
C LYS A 225 10.83 -10.91 12.59
N VAL A 226 9.69 -11.40 12.13
CA VAL A 226 9.27 -12.79 12.34
C VAL A 226 8.86 -13.36 11.00
N MET A 227 9.28 -14.60 10.73
CA MET A 227 8.78 -15.35 9.59
C MET A 227 7.46 -16.03 10.00
N PHE A 228 6.45 -15.92 9.16
CA PHE A 228 5.17 -16.59 9.33
C PHE A 228 4.95 -17.55 8.18
N MET A 229 4.34 -18.69 8.47
CA MET A 229 3.71 -19.56 7.49
C MET A 229 2.21 -19.34 7.54
N ALA A 230 1.56 -19.17 6.40
CA ALA A 230 0.10 -19.15 6.36
C ALA A 230 -0.41 -20.15 5.32
N ALA A 231 -1.60 -20.67 5.60
CA ALA A 231 -2.30 -21.64 4.78
C ALA A 231 -3.70 -21.13 4.46
N VAL A 232 -4.05 -21.19 3.17
CA VAL A 232 -5.38 -20.86 2.66
C VAL A 232 -5.83 -21.95 1.71
N ALA A 233 -7.13 -22.19 1.69
CA ALA A 233 -7.80 -23.04 0.72
C ALA A 233 -8.93 -22.25 0.07
N ARG A 234 -9.51 -22.80 -0.98
CA ARG A 234 -10.58 -22.10 -1.67
C ARG A 234 -11.85 -22.08 -0.81
N PRO A 235 -12.50 -20.91 -0.62
CA PRO A 235 -13.77 -20.83 0.09
C PRO A 235 -14.83 -21.69 -0.61
N GLN A 236 -15.58 -22.47 0.15
CA GLN A 236 -16.52 -23.44 -0.39
C GLN A 236 -17.57 -23.83 0.66
N TRP A 237 -18.68 -24.41 0.21
CA TRP A 237 -19.71 -24.95 1.10
C TRP A 237 -19.29 -26.31 1.67
N ASP A 238 -19.36 -26.47 2.98
CA ASP A 238 -19.15 -27.75 3.65
C ASP A 238 -20.50 -28.44 3.88
N SER A 239 -20.80 -29.47 3.08
CA SER A 239 -22.04 -30.22 3.22
C SER A 239 -22.09 -31.07 4.48
N GLN A 240 -20.96 -31.47 5.06
CA GLN A 240 -20.94 -32.30 6.28
C GLN A 240 -21.20 -31.45 7.52
N ARG A 241 -20.65 -30.24 7.57
CA ARG A 241 -20.85 -29.30 8.68
C ARG A 241 -22.06 -28.39 8.50
N ASN A 242 -22.62 -28.36 7.29
CA ASN A 242 -23.71 -27.45 6.90
C ASN A 242 -23.34 -25.97 7.14
N GLU A 243 -22.08 -25.63 6.86
CA GLU A 243 -21.50 -24.31 7.09
C GLU A 243 -20.66 -23.88 5.89
N PHE A 244 -20.50 -22.56 5.70
CA PHE A 244 -19.65 -22.03 4.65
C PHE A 244 -18.20 -21.91 5.15
N PHE A 245 -17.27 -22.61 4.49
CA PHE A 245 -15.85 -22.51 4.77
C PHE A 245 -15.27 -21.26 4.11
N ASP A 246 -14.67 -20.38 4.92
CA ASP A 246 -14.18 -19.06 4.51
C ASP A 246 -12.82 -19.07 3.79
N GLY A 247 -12.21 -20.25 3.64
CA GLY A 247 -10.91 -20.41 2.98
C GLY A 247 -9.69 -20.21 3.89
N LYS A 248 -9.87 -19.80 5.15
CA LYS A 248 -8.77 -19.50 6.08
C LYS A 248 -8.45 -20.73 6.95
N ILE A 249 -7.26 -21.30 6.76
CA ILE A 249 -6.79 -22.42 7.58
C ILE A 249 -6.05 -21.87 8.81
N GLY A 250 -5.02 -21.04 8.59
CA GLY A 250 -4.31 -20.39 9.68
C GLY A 250 -3.06 -19.62 9.25
N VAL A 251 -2.47 -18.93 10.22
CA VAL A 251 -1.18 -18.24 10.13
C VAL A 251 -0.39 -18.54 11.40
N TRP A 252 0.87 -18.95 11.25
CA TRP A 252 1.70 -19.42 12.36
C TRP A 252 3.08 -18.78 12.32
N PRO A 253 3.55 -18.18 13.42
CA PRO A 253 4.90 -17.63 13.51
C PRO A 253 5.95 -18.74 13.74
N PHE A 254 7.14 -18.55 13.19
CA PHE A 254 8.33 -19.30 13.58
C PHE A 254 8.99 -18.62 14.79
N VAL A 255 8.58 -19.04 15.98
CA VAL A 255 9.13 -18.60 17.27
C VAL A 255 9.54 -19.79 18.12
N ARG A 256 10.51 -19.57 19.01
CA ARG A 256 10.92 -20.51 20.06
C ARG A 256 10.42 -20.02 21.40
N ASP A 257 9.94 -20.94 22.22
CA ASP A 257 9.66 -20.69 23.63
C ASP A 257 10.99 -20.71 24.40
N GLU A 258 11.38 -19.57 24.96
CA GLU A 258 12.45 -19.51 25.94
C GLU A 258 11.88 -19.31 27.33
N ILE A 259 12.29 -20.18 28.25
CA ILE A 259 11.96 -20.05 29.68
C ILE A 259 13.03 -19.17 30.29
N GLN A 260 12.67 -17.94 30.67
CA GLN A 260 13.58 -17.07 31.40
C GLN A 260 13.45 -17.39 32.90
N ALA A 261 14.50 -17.95 33.50
CA ALA A 261 14.59 -18.05 34.94
C ALA A 261 14.82 -16.64 35.50
N CYS A 262 13.81 -16.06 36.14
CA CYS A 262 13.96 -14.82 36.88
C CYS A 262 14.97 -15.06 38.01
N ILE A 263 16.13 -14.40 37.96
CA ILE A 263 17.08 -14.39 39.08
C ILE A 263 16.35 -13.76 40.27
N PRO A 264 16.29 -14.41 41.45
CA PRO A 264 15.71 -13.78 42.62
C PRO A 264 16.44 -12.46 42.89
N MET A 265 15.71 -11.34 42.95
CA MET A 265 16.27 -10.16 43.61
C MET A 265 16.56 -10.56 45.06
N GLU A 266 17.82 -10.41 45.48
CA GLU A 266 18.23 -10.65 46.85
C GLU A 266 17.36 -9.81 47.79
N GLY A 267 16.55 -10.47 48.63
CA GLY A 267 15.82 -9.84 49.72
C GLY A 267 14.30 -9.95 49.74
N SER A 268 13.66 -10.86 48.99
CA SER A 268 12.23 -11.15 49.21
C SER A 268 11.96 -12.65 49.37
N ASP A 269 11.12 -12.94 50.37
CA ASP A 269 10.79 -14.28 50.84
C ASP A 269 10.31 -15.22 49.72
N MET A 270 10.74 -16.47 49.86
CA MET A 270 10.44 -17.59 49.00
C MET A 270 8.92 -17.79 48.82
N LYS A 271 8.39 -17.49 47.63
CA LYS A 271 7.31 -18.20 46.90
C LYS A 271 6.62 -17.28 45.87
N SER A 272 7.20 -17.20 44.67
CA SER A 272 6.49 -17.15 43.37
C SER A 272 7.47 -16.69 42.29
N ALA A 273 8.35 -17.59 41.83
CA ALA A 273 8.99 -17.39 40.53
C ALA A 273 7.89 -17.57 39.46
N LEU A 274 7.25 -16.48 39.06
CA LEU A 274 6.40 -16.48 37.86
C LEU A 274 7.33 -16.75 36.68
N GLN A 275 7.26 -17.98 36.18
CA GLN A 275 8.00 -18.46 35.03
C GLN A 275 7.49 -17.71 33.79
N GLY A 276 8.14 -16.60 33.44
CA GLY A 276 7.83 -15.84 32.24
C GLY A 276 8.24 -16.65 31.01
N ARG A 277 7.26 -17.11 30.23
CA ARG A 277 7.51 -17.64 28.88
C ARG A 277 7.71 -16.45 27.96
N THR A 278 8.88 -16.33 27.36
CA THR A 278 9.16 -15.29 26.37
C THR A 278 9.40 -15.96 25.02
N PHE A 279 8.73 -15.48 23.98
CA PHE A 279 8.95 -15.96 22.63
C PHE A 279 10.17 -15.26 22.03
N VAL A 280 10.99 -15.99 21.28
CA VAL A 280 12.12 -15.46 20.51
C VAL A 280 11.93 -15.83 19.03
N PRO A 281 12.06 -14.89 18.09
CA PRO A 281 11.95 -15.21 16.67
C PRO A 281 13.07 -16.15 16.22
N LEU A 282 12.76 -17.12 15.37
CA LEU A 282 13.80 -17.88 14.69
C LEU A 282 14.52 -16.97 13.69
N GLU A 283 15.82 -16.77 13.87
CA GLU A 283 16.65 -15.98 12.94
C GLU A 283 16.74 -16.63 11.56
N THR A 284 16.84 -17.96 11.53
CA THR A 284 16.83 -18.77 10.32
C THR A 284 15.81 -19.90 10.49
N VAL A 285 14.99 -20.10 9.46
CA VAL A 285 14.00 -21.17 9.43
C VAL A 285 14.57 -22.32 8.60
N THR A 286 14.75 -23.46 9.25
CA THR A 286 15.31 -24.66 8.62
C THR A 286 14.24 -25.45 7.88
N LYS A 287 14.66 -26.46 7.09
CA LYS A 287 13.71 -27.34 6.39
C LYS A 287 12.91 -28.17 7.40
N GLU A 288 13.57 -28.61 8.46
CA GLU A 288 13.02 -29.42 9.53
C GLU A 288 11.94 -28.65 10.31
N ASP A 289 12.15 -27.36 10.57
CA ASP A 289 11.13 -26.51 11.23
C ASP A 289 9.88 -26.35 10.37
N VAL A 290 10.03 -26.22 9.05
CA VAL A 290 8.91 -26.17 8.11
C VAL A 290 8.17 -27.50 8.07
N GLN A 291 8.88 -28.62 7.98
CA GLN A 291 8.28 -29.96 7.99
C GLN A 291 7.52 -30.23 9.27
N ARG A 292 8.09 -29.81 10.42
CA ARG A 292 7.43 -29.91 11.73
C ARG A 292 6.14 -29.09 11.77
N MET A 293 6.19 -27.82 11.33
CA MET A 293 5.01 -26.95 11.23
C MET A 293 3.92 -27.59 10.36
N ILE A 294 4.29 -28.13 9.19
CA ILE A 294 3.32 -28.77 8.29
C ILE A 294 2.69 -29.99 8.93
N THR A 295 3.50 -30.88 9.49
CA THR A 295 3.06 -32.19 9.99
C THR A 295 2.30 -32.09 11.32
N GLU A 296 2.82 -31.31 12.27
CA GLU A 296 2.28 -31.24 13.64
C GLU A 296 1.17 -30.19 13.79
N ILE A 297 1.12 -29.18 12.92
CA ILE A 297 0.18 -28.06 13.06
C ILE A 297 -0.77 -27.98 11.86
N ILE A 298 -0.24 -27.90 10.64
CA ILE A 298 -1.07 -27.61 9.46
C ILE A 298 -1.94 -28.81 9.08
N VAL A 299 -1.39 -30.03 9.01
CA VAL A 299 -2.16 -31.24 8.68
C VAL A 299 -3.31 -31.48 9.67
N PRO A 300 -3.10 -31.43 11.00
CA PRO A 300 -4.21 -31.47 11.95
C PRO A 300 -5.22 -30.34 11.78
N THR A 301 -4.77 -29.11 11.49
CA THR A 301 -5.68 -27.97 11.27
C THR A 301 -6.51 -28.15 10.01
N ILE A 302 -5.94 -28.71 8.93
CA ILE A 302 -6.67 -29.06 7.70
C ILE A 302 -7.78 -30.04 8.03
N ARG A 303 -7.50 -31.13 8.74
CA ARG A 303 -8.52 -32.10 9.17
C ARG A 303 -9.63 -31.45 10.00
N HIS A 304 -9.28 -30.48 10.83
CA HIS A 304 -10.23 -29.81 11.70
C HIS A 304 -11.09 -28.74 11.00
N LYS A 305 -10.59 -28.07 9.96
CA LYS A 305 -11.29 -26.93 9.33
C LYS A 305 -11.73 -27.15 7.89
N MET A 306 -11.01 -27.94 7.13
CA MET A 306 -11.22 -28.08 5.69
C MET A 306 -12.36 -29.08 5.41
N PRO A 307 -13.22 -28.79 4.42
CA PRO A 307 -14.20 -29.75 3.95
C PRO A 307 -13.54 -31.03 3.41
N VAL A 308 -14.20 -32.17 3.58
CA VAL A 308 -13.64 -33.47 3.19
C VAL A 308 -13.67 -33.63 1.68
N HIS A 309 -12.51 -33.96 1.12
CA HIS A 309 -12.31 -34.32 -0.29
C HIS A 309 -11.64 -35.70 -0.40
N LEU A 310 -11.77 -36.36 -1.55
CA LEU A 310 -11.13 -37.67 -1.78
C LEU A 310 -9.60 -37.62 -1.62
N THR A 311 -8.98 -36.54 -2.07
CA THR A 311 -7.53 -36.32 -1.95
C THR A 311 -7.27 -34.83 -1.88
N ILE A 312 -6.47 -34.41 -0.90
CA ILE A 312 -6.11 -33.01 -0.67
C ILE A 312 -4.64 -32.81 -0.98
N TYR A 313 -4.35 -31.75 -1.70
CA TYR A 313 -2.98 -31.38 -2.07
C TYR A 313 -2.54 -30.16 -1.29
N ILE A 314 -1.40 -30.28 -0.60
CA ILE A 314 -0.71 -29.13 -0.01
C ILE A 314 0.30 -28.62 -1.04
N GLN A 315 0.14 -27.38 -1.48
CA GLN A 315 1.02 -26.72 -2.43
C GLN A 315 1.94 -25.73 -1.73
N GLN A 316 3.26 -25.83 -1.98
CA GLN A 316 4.30 -25.01 -1.35
C GLN A 316 5.20 -24.30 -2.39
N ASP A 317 5.59 -23.05 -2.09
CA ASP A 317 6.35 -22.14 -2.98
C ASP A 317 7.90 -22.25 -2.89
N SER A 318 8.46 -23.03 -1.97
CA SER A 318 9.90 -22.95 -1.72
C SER A 318 10.69 -24.10 -2.36
N ALA A 319 11.33 -23.84 -3.50
CA ALA A 319 12.29 -24.76 -4.11
C ALA A 319 13.43 -25.19 -3.16
N LYS A 320 13.79 -24.30 -2.20
CA LYS A 320 14.81 -24.53 -1.15
C LYS A 320 14.32 -25.43 0.01
N ILE A 321 13.01 -25.58 0.16
CA ILE A 321 12.37 -26.27 1.29
C ILE A 321 11.43 -27.35 0.73
N ARG A 322 11.81 -27.97 -0.40
CA ARG A 322 11.04 -29.10 -0.94
C ARG A 322 11.12 -30.26 0.06
N CYS A 323 10.02 -30.49 0.74
CA CYS A 323 9.80 -31.62 1.63
C CYS A 323 9.51 -32.86 0.78
N SER A 324 10.49 -33.34 0.01
CA SER A 324 10.31 -34.56 -0.76
C SER A 324 10.42 -35.78 0.17
N GLY A 325 9.31 -36.47 0.39
CA GLY A 325 9.31 -37.90 0.76
C GLY A 325 9.48 -38.23 2.24
N ASP A 326 9.11 -37.35 3.17
CA ASP A 326 9.11 -37.73 4.59
C ASP A 326 8.03 -38.77 4.88
N ALA A 327 8.45 -39.95 5.32
CA ALA A 327 7.57 -41.04 5.72
C ALA A 327 6.59 -40.61 6.83
N THR A 328 7.05 -39.73 7.73
CA THR A 328 6.26 -39.15 8.82
C THR A 328 5.08 -38.33 8.30
N PHE A 329 5.30 -37.48 7.29
CA PHE A 329 4.23 -36.71 6.65
C PHE A 329 3.26 -37.64 5.90
N ALA A 330 3.76 -38.62 5.16
CA ALA A 330 2.93 -39.56 4.42
C ALA A 330 2.07 -40.46 5.32
N GLU A 331 2.54 -40.74 6.54
CA GLU A 331 1.76 -41.42 7.57
C GLU A 331 0.70 -40.48 8.15
N GLU A 332 1.09 -39.28 8.59
CA GLU A 332 0.18 -38.29 9.18
C GLU A 332 -0.94 -37.87 8.21
N GLY A 333 -0.60 -37.69 6.93
CA GLY A 333 -1.55 -37.34 5.88
C GLY A 333 -2.53 -38.46 5.52
N ARG A 334 -2.25 -39.71 5.93
CA ARG A 334 -3.13 -40.88 5.75
C ARG A 334 -3.93 -41.27 7.00
N LYS A 335 -3.70 -40.59 8.13
CA LYS A 335 -4.43 -40.85 9.37
C LYS A 335 -5.92 -40.54 9.20
N GLU A 336 -6.74 -41.27 9.93
CA GLU A 336 -8.20 -41.06 10.01
C GLU A 336 -8.91 -41.11 8.63
N GLY A 337 -8.33 -41.84 7.67
CA GLY A 337 -8.91 -41.99 6.33
C GLY A 337 -8.72 -40.78 5.41
N TRP A 338 -7.95 -39.77 5.82
CA TRP A 338 -7.56 -38.67 4.94
C TRP A 338 -6.53 -39.14 3.91
N ASN A 339 -6.44 -38.44 2.78
CA ASN A 339 -5.35 -38.61 1.82
C ASN A 339 -4.78 -37.24 1.48
N ILE A 340 -3.84 -36.78 2.32
CA ILE A 340 -3.18 -35.49 2.15
C ILE A 340 -1.80 -35.71 1.52
N GLN A 341 -1.56 -35.07 0.39
CA GLN A 341 -0.35 -35.24 -0.41
C GLN A 341 0.34 -33.89 -0.64
N MET A 342 1.67 -33.92 -0.77
CA MET A 342 2.44 -32.72 -1.10
C MET A 342 2.50 -32.54 -2.62
N GLN A 343 2.15 -31.35 -3.10
CA GLN A 343 2.27 -30.94 -4.49
C GLN A 343 3.32 -29.84 -4.62
N ASN A 344 4.42 -30.16 -5.32
CA ASN A 344 5.50 -29.19 -5.55
C ASN A 344 5.16 -28.30 -6.75
N LEU A 345 5.48 -27.01 -6.62
CA LEU A 345 5.45 -26.08 -7.75
C LEU A 345 6.66 -26.28 -8.69
N PRO A 346 6.50 -25.95 -9.99
CA PRO A 346 7.63 -25.87 -10.90
C PRO A 346 8.71 -24.89 -10.39
N PRO A 347 10.00 -25.15 -10.65
CA PRO A 347 11.08 -24.25 -10.25
C PRO A 347 10.85 -22.82 -10.73
N TYR A 348 11.28 -21.84 -9.91
CA TYR A 348 11.26 -20.41 -10.25
C TYR A 348 9.87 -19.87 -10.64
N SER A 349 8.80 -20.39 -10.04
CA SER A 349 7.41 -20.06 -10.37
C SER A 349 6.63 -19.40 -9.21
N PRO A 350 7.08 -18.23 -8.71
CA PRO A 350 6.41 -17.55 -7.61
C PRO A 350 5.01 -17.02 -7.98
N ASP A 351 4.73 -16.92 -9.27
CA ASP A 351 3.44 -16.56 -9.87
C ASP A 351 2.37 -17.65 -9.72
N PHE A 352 2.76 -18.90 -9.41
CA PHE A 352 1.83 -20.00 -9.20
C PHE A 352 1.41 -20.18 -7.74
N THR A 353 1.36 -19.09 -6.99
CA THR A 353 0.94 -19.08 -5.58
C THR A 353 -0.31 -18.24 -5.38
N VAL A 354 -1.28 -18.77 -4.64
CA VAL A 354 -2.48 -18.00 -4.23
C VAL A 354 -2.10 -17.00 -3.15
N MET A 355 -1.27 -17.44 -2.21
CA MET A 355 -0.69 -16.60 -1.16
C MET A 355 0.44 -15.74 -1.74
N ASP A 356 0.05 -14.80 -2.58
CA ASP A 356 0.94 -13.97 -3.37
C ASP A 356 1.24 -12.63 -2.67
N SER A 357 1.88 -11.73 -3.40
CA SER A 357 2.08 -10.35 -2.95
C SER A 357 0.77 -9.61 -2.62
N ALA A 358 -0.37 -9.93 -3.24
CA ALA A 358 -1.64 -9.22 -3.05
C ALA A 358 -2.28 -9.55 -1.70
N LEU A 359 -2.44 -10.83 -1.34
CA LEU A 359 -2.99 -11.20 -0.03
C LEU A 359 -2.08 -10.73 1.11
N PHE A 360 -0.77 -10.90 0.96
CA PHE A 360 0.16 -10.38 1.97
C PHE A 360 0.22 -8.85 2.03
N ARG A 361 -0.08 -8.13 0.94
CA ARG A 361 -0.22 -6.67 0.97
C ARG A 361 -1.39 -6.24 1.85
N VAL A 362 -2.51 -6.97 1.85
CA VAL A 362 -3.64 -6.70 2.75
C VAL A 362 -3.22 -6.84 4.20
N VAL A 363 -2.53 -7.93 4.55
CA VAL A 363 -2.01 -8.16 5.90
C VAL A 363 -1.03 -7.05 6.29
N GLN A 364 -0.07 -6.72 5.42
CA GLN A 364 0.90 -5.64 5.67
C GLN A 364 0.25 -4.26 5.82
N ALA A 365 -0.80 -3.97 5.05
CA ALA A 365 -1.55 -2.71 5.16
C ALA A 365 -2.28 -2.63 6.51
N ALA A 366 -2.90 -3.73 6.95
CA ALA A 366 -3.54 -3.80 8.27
C ALA A 366 -2.52 -3.61 9.42
N LEU A 367 -1.32 -4.19 9.32
CA LEU A 367 -0.24 -3.92 10.29
C LEU A 367 0.14 -2.44 10.36
N LYS A 368 0.19 -1.75 9.21
CA LYS A 368 0.52 -0.32 9.15
C LYS A 368 -0.59 0.57 9.73
N ALA A 369 -1.84 0.14 9.60
CA ALA A 369 -3.01 0.86 10.10
C ALA A 369 -3.28 0.62 11.60
N SER A 370 -2.65 -0.38 12.20
CA SER A 370 -2.86 -0.72 13.61
C SER A 370 -2.40 0.43 14.53
N PRO A 371 -3.25 0.89 15.47
CA PRO A 371 -2.90 1.97 16.38
C PRO A 371 -1.81 1.56 17.39
N PRO A 372 -1.14 2.52 18.01
CA PRO A 372 -0.21 2.23 19.10
C PRO A 372 -0.85 1.51 20.28
N PRO A 373 -0.12 0.57 20.94
CA PRO A 373 -0.56 0.14 22.26
C PRO A 373 -0.64 1.37 23.17
N LEU A 374 -1.71 1.42 23.96
CA LEU A 374 -1.88 2.44 25.00
C LEU A 374 -0.71 2.31 25.99
N LEU A 375 -0.24 3.43 26.53
CA LEU A 375 1.01 3.61 27.30
C LEU A 375 1.24 2.68 28.52
N ASN A 376 0.36 1.73 28.82
CA ASN A 376 0.38 0.92 30.04
C ASN A 376 0.42 -0.60 29.83
N THR A 377 0.67 -1.11 28.61
CA THR A 377 0.79 -2.57 28.39
C THR A 377 2.23 -2.97 28.11
N SER A 378 2.86 -3.68 29.05
CA SER A 378 4.20 -4.28 28.89
C SER A 378 4.12 -5.54 28.02
N VAL A 379 3.68 -5.39 26.77
CA VAL A 379 3.63 -6.47 25.78
C VAL A 379 4.92 -6.42 24.98
N SER A 380 5.63 -7.53 24.84
CA SER A 380 6.84 -7.58 24.01
C SER A 380 6.47 -7.23 22.55
N GLY A 381 7.31 -6.47 21.84
CA GLY A 381 7.02 -6.11 20.44
C GLY A 381 6.81 -7.34 19.54
N LEU A 382 7.36 -8.49 19.92
CA LEU A 382 7.11 -9.76 19.26
C LEU A 382 5.67 -10.26 19.42
N THR A 383 5.13 -10.24 20.63
CA THR A 383 3.75 -10.69 20.90
C THR A 383 2.72 -9.74 20.28
N GLU A 384 3.03 -8.43 20.23
CA GLU A 384 2.26 -7.45 19.45
C GLU A 384 2.25 -7.82 17.96
N LEU A 385 3.42 -8.13 17.38
CA LEU A 385 3.54 -8.49 15.97
C LEU A 385 2.72 -9.73 15.63
N VAL A 386 2.85 -10.81 16.41
CA VAL A 386 2.10 -12.06 16.22
C VAL A 386 0.60 -11.79 16.27
N SER A 387 0.12 -11.13 17.32
CA SER A 387 -1.31 -10.81 17.48
C SER A 387 -1.85 -9.93 16.35
N CYS A 388 -1.03 -9.00 15.83
CA CYS A 388 -1.42 -8.15 14.72
C CYS A 388 -1.50 -8.90 13.39
N VAL A 389 -0.56 -9.81 13.12
CA VAL A 389 -0.61 -10.66 11.91
C VAL A 389 -1.81 -11.59 11.96
N GLU A 390 -2.08 -12.23 13.10
CA GLU A 390 -3.24 -13.11 13.27
C GLU A 390 -4.56 -12.37 13.04
N ARG A 391 -4.70 -11.17 13.62
CA ARG A 391 -5.88 -10.31 13.42
C ARG A 391 -6.00 -9.82 11.98
N ALA A 392 -4.88 -9.45 11.35
CA ALA A 392 -4.88 -9.02 9.96
C ALA A 392 -5.18 -10.16 8.99
N PHE A 393 -4.83 -11.40 9.36
CA PHE A 393 -5.18 -12.58 8.59
C PHE A 393 -6.67 -12.93 8.77
N SER A 394 -7.23 -12.79 9.98
CA SER A 394 -8.64 -13.08 10.23
C SER A 394 -9.59 -12.11 9.50
N THR A 395 -9.16 -10.88 9.22
CA THR A 395 -9.93 -9.88 8.45
C THR A 395 -9.96 -10.14 6.94
N LEU A 396 -9.18 -11.10 6.42
CA LEU A 396 -9.26 -11.49 5.01
C LEU A 396 -10.67 -12.00 4.69
N LYS A 397 -11.25 -11.45 3.61
CA LYS A 397 -12.58 -11.85 3.13
C LYS A 397 -12.48 -13.07 2.23
N SER A 398 -13.49 -13.93 2.26
CA SER A 398 -13.61 -15.08 1.36
C SER A 398 -13.48 -14.66 -0.11
N ASP A 399 -14.08 -13.54 -0.50
CA ASP A 399 -13.98 -13.02 -1.87
C ASP A 399 -12.54 -12.70 -2.26
N GLN A 400 -11.74 -12.11 -1.35
CA GLN A 400 -10.34 -11.79 -1.63
C GLN A 400 -9.50 -13.05 -1.83
N ILE A 401 -9.82 -14.11 -1.10
CA ILE A 401 -9.16 -15.41 -1.26
C ILE A 401 -9.58 -16.03 -2.59
N ASN A 402 -10.87 -16.06 -2.92
CA ASN A 402 -11.36 -16.58 -4.20
C ASN A 402 -10.80 -15.81 -5.41
N ASP A 403 -10.69 -14.47 -5.31
CA ASP A 403 -10.04 -13.62 -6.30
C ASP A 403 -8.59 -14.05 -6.58
N ALA A 404 -7.86 -14.45 -5.53
CA ALA A 404 -6.48 -14.89 -5.65
C ALA A 404 -6.38 -16.25 -6.40
N PHE A 405 -7.32 -17.18 -6.17
CA PHE A 405 -7.42 -18.42 -6.96
C PHE A 405 -7.70 -18.16 -8.44
N LEU A 406 -8.60 -17.20 -8.75
CA LEU A 406 -8.89 -16.83 -10.13
C LEU A 406 -7.72 -16.11 -10.80
N SER A 407 -7.00 -15.28 -10.04
CA SER A 407 -5.77 -14.64 -10.52
C SER A 407 -4.68 -15.66 -10.82
N LEU A 408 -4.60 -16.73 -10.03
CA LEU A 408 -3.71 -17.86 -10.31
C LEU A 408 -4.08 -18.59 -11.61
N GLN A 409 -5.37 -18.89 -11.84
CA GLN A 409 -5.82 -19.50 -13.11
C GLN A 409 -5.46 -18.61 -14.31
N LYS A 410 -5.64 -17.28 -14.20
CA LYS A 410 -5.20 -16.34 -15.23
C LYS A 410 -3.68 -16.29 -15.40
N ALA A 411 -2.90 -16.43 -14.34
CA ALA A 411 -1.45 -16.54 -14.43
C ALA A 411 -1.01 -17.78 -15.23
N MET A 412 -1.70 -18.92 -15.02
CA MET A 412 -1.45 -20.14 -15.80
C MET A 412 -1.80 -19.93 -17.28
N GLU A 413 -2.97 -19.35 -17.59
CA GLU A 413 -3.39 -19.02 -18.97
C GLU A 413 -2.38 -18.09 -19.67
N CYS A 414 -1.93 -17.03 -18.99
CA CYS A 414 -0.90 -16.13 -19.53
C CYS A 414 0.42 -16.85 -19.74
N THR A 415 0.82 -17.73 -18.82
CA THR A 415 2.04 -18.54 -18.96
C THR A 415 1.97 -19.45 -20.19
N MET A 416 0.81 -20.04 -20.46
CA MET A 416 0.58 -20.83 -21.67
C MET A 416 0.77 -19.99 -22.94
N ARG A 417 0.19 -18.78 -23.00
CA ARG A 417 0.32 -17.88 -24.16
C ARG A 417 1.78 -17.48 -24.46
N VAL A 418 2.59 -17.27 -23.42
CA VAL A 418 4.00 -16.89 -23.58
C VAL A 418 4.96 -18.09 -23.55
N GLN A 419 4.46 -19.30 -23.85
CA GLN A 419 5.26 -20.52 -23.97
C GLN A 419 6.13 -20.80 -22.72
N GLY A 420 5.54 -20.67 -21.54
CA GLY A 420 6.20 -20.99 -20.27
C GLY A 420 7.05 -19.86 -19.68
N SER A 421 7.24 -18.77 -20.41
CA SER A 421 7.96 -17.58 -19.93
C SER A 421 7.20 -16.86 -18.80
N ASN A 422 7.90 -15.97 -18.10
CA ASN A 422 7.32 -15.09 -17.07
C ASN A 422 7.23 -13.63 -17.53
N THR A 423 7.42 -13.33 -18.82
CA THR A 423 7.42 -11.96 -19.37
C THR A 423 6.04 -11.30 -19.43
N TYR A 424 4.97 -12.04 -19.14
CA TYR A 424 3.61 -11.52 -19.16
C TYR A 424 3.34 -10.56 -17.99
N GLU A 425 2.47 -9.58 -18.20
CA GLU A 425 1.91 -8.76 -17.14
C GLU A 425 0.52 -9.30 -16.81
N LEU A 426 0.31 -9.61 -15.53
CA LEU A 426 -1.04 -9.81 -15.03
C LEU A 426 -1.70 -8.43 -15.04
N GLY A 427 -2.49 -8.17 -16.08
CA GLY A 427 -3.44 -7.05 -16.05
C GLY A 427 -4.32 -7.18 -14.80
N PRO A 428 -4.93 -6.08 -14.33
CA PRO A 428 -5.95 -6.19 -13.28
C PRO A 428 -6.95 -7.23 -13.78
N THR A 429 -7.01 -8.39 -13.10
CA THR A 429 -8.05 -9.40 -13.31
C THR A 429 -9.33 -8.63 -13.15
N SER A 430 -9.94 -8.21 -14.25
CA SER A 430 -10.98 -7.20 -14.16
C SER A 430 -12.16 -7.91 -13.54
N LYS A 431 -12.34 -7.64 -12.26
CA LYS A 431 -13.37 -8.24 -11.41
C LYS A 431 -14.73 -8.11 -12.09
N GLU A 432 -14.90 -7.04 -12.86
CA GLU A 432 -16.03 -6.72 -13.73
C GLU A 432 -16.22 -7.68 -14.91
N GLN A 433 -15.16 -8.13 -15.61
CA GLN A 433 -15.31 -9.09 -16.73
C GLN A 433 -15.67 -10.49 -16.26
N LEU A 434 -15.27 -10.86 -15.04
CA LEU A 434 -15.52 -12.18 -14.48
C LEU A 434 -16.81 -12.24 -13.65
N GLN A 435 -17.48 -11.13 -13.35
CA GLN A 435 -18.72 -11.14 -12.58
C GLN A 435 -19.90 -11.59 -13.45
N PHE A 436 -20.39 -12.81 -13.22
CA PHE A 436 -21.67 -13.27 -13.76
C PHE A 436 -22.69 -13.31 -12.63
N GLN A 437 -23.75 -12.50 -12.73
CA GLN A 437 -24.88 -12.44 -11.77
C GLN A 437 -24.48 -12.14 -10.30
N GLY A 438 -23.44 -11.33 -10.08
CA GLY A 438 -23.05 -10.90 -8.73
C GLY A 438 -22.11 -11.86 -7.98
N SER A 439 -21.61 -12.91 -8.65
CA SER A 439 -20.55 -13.78 -8.13
C SER A 439 -19.48 -14.04 -9.19
N LEU A 440 -18.24 -14.26 -8.76
CA LEU A 440 -17.16 -14.68 -9.66
C LEU A 440 -17.26 -16.19 -9.94
N PRO A 441 -16.87 -16.65 -11.14
CA PRO A 441 -16.89 -18.05 -11.49
C PRO A 441 -15.96 -18.86 -10.60
N VAL A 442 -16.21 -20.15 -10.51
CA VAL A 442 -15.31 -21.10 -9.86
C VAL A 442 -14.10 -21.40 -10.77
N SER A 443 -14.35 -21.66 -12.05
CA SER A 443 -13.29 -21.95 -13.00
C SER A 443 -13.38 -21.03 -14.19
N ILE A 444 -12.23 -20.55 -14.64
CA ILE A 444 -12.08 -19.77 -15.86
C ILE A 444 -11.93 -20.73 -17.04
N LEU A 445 -12.60 -20.44 -18.15
CA LEU A 445 -12.38 -21.11 -19.42
C LEU A 445 -11.02 -20.68 -19.95
N CYS A 446 -10.11 -21.65 -20.10
CA CYS A 446 -8.81 -21.36 -20.68
C CYS A 446 -9.01 -21.02 -22.16
N ASP A 447 -8.30 -20.00 -22.63
CA ASP A 447 -8.32 -19.58 -24.02
C ASP A 447 -7.85 -20.74 -24.92
N PRO A 448 -8.67 -21.18 -25.90
CA PRO A 448 -8.31 -22.24 -26.82
C PRO A 448 -6.95 -22.00 -27.51
N ASP A 449 -6.63 -20.75 -27.86
CA ASP A 449 -5.37 -20.41 -28.52
C ASP A 449 -4.18 -20.60 -27.57
N ALA A 450 -4.36 -20.25 -26.29
CA ALA A 450 -3.35 -20.48 -25.25
C ALA A 450 -3.11 -21.99 -25.04
N LEU A 451 -4.18 -22.78 -25.02
CA LEU A 451 -4.10 -24.24 -24.91
C LEU A 451 -3.41 -24.88 -26.10
N LEU A 452 -3.74 -24.45 -27.32
CA LEU A 452 -3.12 -24.95 -28.54
C LEU A 452 -1.63 -24.60 -28.57
N ALA A 453 -1.27 -23.36 -28.22
CA ALA A 453 0.13 -22.94 -28.13
C ALA A 453 0.91 -23.73 -27.08
N CYS A 454 0.29 -24.01 -25.93
CA CYS A 454 0.86 -24.85 -24.88
C CYS A 454 1.14 -26.27 -25.37
N ARG A 455 0.16 -26.90 -26.03
CA ARG A 455 0.30 -28.27 -26.57
C ARG A 455 1.37 -28.35 -27.66
N ALA A 456 1.34 -27.43 -28.62
CA ALA A 456 2.36 -27.37 -29.68
C ALA A 456 3.78 -27.28 -29.10
N ALA A 457 4.01 -26.41 -28.11
CA ALA A 457 5.31 -26.28 -27.46
C ALA A 457 5.72 -27.53 -26.66
N LEU A 458 4.76 -28.29 -26.13
CA LEU A 458 5.04 -29.57 -25.46
C LEU A 458 5.40 -30.67 -26.46
N ASP A 459 4.70 -30.71 -27.60
CA ASP A 459 4.87 -31.72 -28.65
C ASP A 459 6.19 -31.53 -29.43
N GLU A 460 6.54 -30.28 -29.79
CA GLU A 460 7.83 -29.95 -30.44
C GLU A 460 9.03 -30.44 -29.61
N ASN A 461 8.95 -30.30 -28.29
CA ASN A 461 10.02 -30.76 -27.39
C ASN A 461 10.03 -32.28 -27.19
N THR A 462 8.91 -32.98 -27.38
CA THR A 462 8.91 -34.45 -27.36
C THR A 462 9.55 -35.03 -28.61
N ASP A 463 9.34 -34.39 -29.77
CA ASP A 463 9.96 -34.81 -31.03
C ASP A 463 11.48 -34.53 -31.03
N GLU A 464 11.93 -33.36 -30.56
CA GLU A 464 13.37 -33.07 -30.39
C GLU A 464 14.08 -34.03 -29.42
N ALA A 465 13.37 -34.50 -28.38
CA ALA A 465 13.90 -35.48 -27.43
C ALA A 465 13.98 -36.90 -28.03
N LEU A 466 13.17 -37.21 -29.04
CA LEU A 466 13.21 -38.48 -29.76
C LEU A 466 14.27 -38.47 -30.88
N GLU A 467 14.56 -37.31 -31.48
CA GLU A 467 15.63 -37.16 -32.50
C GLU A 467 17.05 -37.11 -31.91
N THR A 468 17.18 -36.89 -30.59
CA THR A 468 18.47 -36.84 -29.88
C THR A 468 18.86 -38.16 -29.18
N LEU A 469 18.04 -39.22 -29.31
CA LEU A 469 18.32 -40.60 -28.89
C LEU A 469 18.73 -41.46 -30.09
#